data_AF-A0A1L6R8M8-F1
#
_entry.id   AF-A0A1L6R8M8-F1
#
_cell.length_a   1.000
_cell.length_b   1.000
_cell.length_c   1.000
_cell.angle_alpha   90.00
_cell.angle_beta   90.00
_cell.angle_gamma   90.00
#
_symmetry.space_group_name_H-M   'P 1'
#
loop_
_entity.id
_entity.type
_entity.pdbx_description
1 polymer ?
#
loop_
_entity_poly.entity_id
_entity_poly.type
_entity_poly.pdbx_seq_one_letter_code
_entity_poly.pdbx_strand_id
1 'polypeptide(L)'
;MKKLNDFFKQHPFYFSFGILIGVIVLHTLVNIIQHRPMFNEIESTLYSIGIVLLSLLIARLTHRVYVRFGTAFIINFAYLSIQMFFVDSYVNYTSFIVTGGVAILMALLMLWLMYSFEKAYKK
;
A
#
# COMPACT_ATOMS: atom_id res chain seq x y z
N MET A 1 -26.15 12.49 1.80
CA MET A 1 -24.69 12.39 2.08
C MET A 1 -24.32 12.22 3.56
N LYS A 2 -25.03 12.80 4.55
CA LYS A 2 -24.74 12.62 5.99
C LYS A 2 -24.65 11.16 6.45
N LYS A 3 -25.62 10.30 6.07
CA LYS A 3 -25.65 8.87 6.45
C LYS A 3 -24.45 8.06 5.96
N LEU A 4 -23.95 8.31 4.74
CA LEU A 4 -22.76 7.64 4.20
C LEU A 4 -21.52 8.05 4.98
N ASN A 5 -21.39 9.34 5.28
CA ASN A 5 -20.26 9.87 6.04
C ASN A 5 -20.23 9.33 7.48
N ASP A 6 -21.39 9.15 8.10
CA ASP A 6 -21.49 8.57 9.45
C ASP A 6 -21.27 7.05 9.45
N PHE A 7 -21.68 6.34 8.39
CA PHE A 7 -21.35 4.92 8.19
C PHE A 7 -19.84 4.68 8.02
N PHE A 8 -19.17 5.54 7.25
CA PHE A 8 -17.71 5.48 7.08
C PHE A 8 -16.95 5.85 8.36
N LYS A 9 -17.50 6.71 9.22
CA LYS A 9 -16.94 7.00 10.56
C LYS A 9 -17.01 5.81 11.51
N GLN A 10 -18.12 5.06 11.51
CA GLN A 10 -18.29 3.91 12.40
C GLN A 10 -17.43 2.71 12.00
N HIS A 11 -17.07 2.59 10.72
CA HIS A 11 -16.30 1.47 10.22
C HIS A 11 -15.17 1.91 9.26
N PRO A 12 -14.07 2.44 9.80
CA PRO A 12 -12.85 2.77 9.03
C PRO A 12 -12.28 1.58 8.22
N PHE A 13 -12.60 0.34 8.59
CA PHE A 13 -12.34 -0.84 7.77
C PHE A 13 -13.12 -0.84 6.45
N TYR A 14 -14.41 -0.50 6.46
CA TYR A 14 -15.22 -0.43 5.23
C TYR A 14 -14.81 0.76 4.35
N PHE A 15 -14.28 1.84 4.92
CA PHE A 15 -13.71 2.93 4.13
C PHE A 15 -12.44 2.48 3.39
N SER A 16 -11.54 1.79 4.10
CA SER A 16 -10.33 1.22 3.51
C SER A 16 -10.67 0.15 2.46
N PHE A 17 -11.69 -0.68 2.73
CA PHE A 17 -12.22 -1.67 1.79
C PHE A 17 -12.92 -1.04 0.58
N GLY A 18 -13.62 0.08 0.78
CA GLY A 18 -14.24 0.85 -0.30
C GLY A 18 -13.22 1.53 -1.22
N ILE A 19 -12.15 2.09 -0.65
CA ILE A 19 -11.00 2.58 -1.41
C ILE A 19 -10.36 1.42 -2.18
N LEU A 20 -10.21 0.26 -1.55
CA LEU A 20 -9.68 -0.96 -2.16
C LEU A 20 -10.45 -1.36 -3.42
N ILE A 21 -11.77 -1.50 -3.28
CA ILE A 21 -12.68 -1.84 -4.37
C ILE A 21 -12.62 -0.76 -5.45
N GLY A 22 -12.58 0.52 -5.05
CA GLY A 22 -12.44 1.64 -5.97
C GLY A 22 -11.16 1.58 -6.81
N VAL A 23 -10.02 1.27 -6.20
CA VAL A 23 -8.74 1.12 -6.89
C VAL A 23 -8.77 -0.04 -7.88
N ILE A 24 -9.33 -1.20 -7.48
CA ILE A 24 -9.47 -2.38 -8.37
C ILE A 24 -10.36 -2.05 -9.58
N VAL A 25 -11.50 -1.39 -9.35
CA VAL A 25 -12.45 -0.99 -10.40
C VAL A 25 -11.83 0.06 -11.33
N LEU A 26 -11.08 1.03 -10.80
CA LEU A 26 -10.38 2.02 -11.61
C LEU A 26 -9.27 1.38 -12.46
N HIS A 27 -8.46 0.49 -11.88
CA HIS A 27 -7.41 -0.22 -12.64
C HIS A 27 -7.99 -1.07 -13.77
N THR A 28 -9.06 -1.81 -13.49
CA THR A 28 -9.74 -2.62 -14.52
C THR A 28 -10.32 -1.73 -15.63
N LEU A 29 -10.92 -0.58 -15.30
CA LEU A 29 -11.39 0.39 -16.29
C LEU A 29 -10.25 0.98 -17.13
N VAL A 30 -9.13 1.37 -16.51
CA VAL A 30 -7.95 1.88 -17.22
C VAL A 30 -7.38 0.82 -18.17
N ASN A 31 -7.28 -0.43 -17.73
CA ASN A 31 -6.80 -1.53 -18.57
C ASN A 31 -7.74 -1.81 -19.75
N ILE A 32 -9.07 -1.73 -19.56
CA ILE A 32 -10.06 -1.84 -20.64
C ILE A 32 -9.85 -0.71 -21.66
N ILE A 33 -9.71 0.54 -21.22
CA ILE A 33 -9.51 1.70 -22.11
C ILE A 33 -8.21 1.55 -22.90
N GLN A 34 -7.14 1.08 -22.24
CA GLN A 34 -5.82 0.89 -22.85
C GLN A 34 -5.71 -0.40 -23.68
N HIS A 35 -6.79 -1.17 -23.87
CA HIS A 35 -6.79 -2.46 -24.56
C HIS A 35 -5.73 -3.44 -24.02
N ARG A 36 -5.40 -3.30 -22.73
CA ARG A 36 -4.51 -4.21 -22.01
C ARG A 36 -5.33 -5.33 -21.39
N PRO A 37 -4.78 -6.56 -21.27
CA PRO A 37 -5.49 -7.64 -20.61
C PRO A 37 -5.89 -7.22 -19.19
N MET A 38 -7.14 -7.49 -18.79
CA MET A 38 -7.71 -7.05 -17.50
C MET A 38 -6.81 -7.39 -16.30
N PHE A 39 -6.06 -8.49 -16.40
CA PHE A 39 -5.24 -9.05 -15.34
C PHE A 39 -3.74 -8.75 -15.46
N ASN A 40 -3.32 -7.93 -16.42
CA ASN A 40 -1.90 -7.67 -16.66
C ASN A 40 -1.19 -7.00 -15.46
N GLU A 41 -1.96 -6.40 -14.55
CA GLU A 41 -1.44 -5.70 -13.37
C GLU A 41 -2.07 -6.21 -12.05
N ILE A 42 -2.50 -7.48 -12.03
CA ILE A 42 -2.97 -8.14 -10.81
C ILE A 42 -1.94 -8.03 -9.69
N GLU A 43 -0.66 -8.21 -9.98
CA GLU A 43 0.42 -8.14 -8.98
C GLU A 43 0.49 -6.76 -8.34
N SER A 44 0.45 -5.69 -9.14
CA SER A 44 0.45 -4.30 -8.66
C SER A 44 -0.80 -3.99 -7.82
N THR A 45 -1.95 -4.54 -8.25
CA THR A 45 -3.22 -4.38 -7.54
C THR A 45 -3.19 -5.10 -6.19
N LEU A 46 -2.75 -6.36 -6.15
CA LEU A 46 -2.58 -7.14 -4.92
C LEU A 46 -1.56 -6.52 -3.97
N TYR A 47 -0.47 -5.97 -4.51
CA TYR A 47 0.52 -5.23 -3.75
C TYR A 47 -0.09 -4.00 -3.07
N SER A 48 -0.88 -3.22 -3.81
CA SER A 48 -1.59 -2.05 -3.28
C SER A 48 -2.57 -2.43 -2.16
N ILE A 49 -3.27 -3.56 -2.32
CA ILE A 49 -4.16 -4.13 -1.28
C ILE A 49 -3.36 -4.49 -0.03
N GLY A 50 -2.24 -5.20 -0.23
CA GLY A 50 -1.31 -5.59 0.83
C GLY A 50 -0.80 -4.38 1.62
N ILE A 51 -0.41 -3.30 0.94
CA ILE A 51 0.06 -2.06 1.57
C ILE A 51 -1.00 -1.48 2.51
N VAL A 52 -2.27 -1.41 2.09
CA VAL A 52 -3.36 -0.86 2.92
C VAL A 52 -3.60 -1.73 4.15
N LEU A 53 -3.68 -3.06 3.98
CA LEU A 53 -3.91 -4.00 5.07
C LEU A 53 -2.75 -4.05 6.06
N LEU A 54 -1.51 -4.11 5.56
CA LEU A 54 -0.29 -4.09 6.37
C LEU A 54 -0.16 -2.78 7.13
N SER A 55 -0.48 -1.64 6.50
CA SER A 55 -0.49 -0.35 7.17
C SER A 55 -1.45 -0.35 8.36
N LEU A 56 -2.65 -0.89 8.19
CA LEU A 56 -3.62 -0.99 9.27
C LEU A 56 -3.15 -1.93 10.40
N LEU A 57 -2.54 -3.07 10.05
CA LEU A 57 -1.99 -4.03 11.00
C LEU A 57 -0.83 -3.43 11.81
N ILE A 58 0.12 -2.77 11.14
CA ILE A 58 1.25 -2.08 11.77
C ILE A 58 0.77 -0.95 12.68
N ALA A 59 -0.21 -0.16 12.24
CA ALA A 59 -0.79 0.92 13.05
C ALA A 59 -1.39 0.39 14.37
N ARG A 60 -2.00 -0.80 14.36
CA ARG A 60 -2.58 -1.43 15.55
C ARG A 60 -1.55 -2.08 16.46
N LEU A 61 -0.54 -2.73 15.90
CA LEU A 61 0.47 -3.48 16.68
C LEU A 61 1.55 -2.58 17.27
N THR A 62 1.77 -1.41 16.67
CA THR A 62 2.91 -0.55 17.00
C THR A 62 2.45 0.87 17.23
N HIS A 63 2.85 1.50 18.33
CA HIS A 63 2.49 2.88 18.64
C HIS A 63 3.62 3.90 18.38
N ARG A 64 4.88 3.46 18.32
CA ARG A 64 6.03 4.34 18.10
C ARG A 64 6.24 4.58 16.60
N VAL A 65 6.29 5.86 16.19
CA VAL A 65 6.44 6.28 14.78
C VAL A 65 7.67 5.66 14.10
N TYR A 66 8.83 5.65 14.78
CA TYR A 66 10.06 5.07 14.23
C TYR A 66 9.95 3.57 13.97
N VAL A 67 9.24 2.84 14.83
CA VAL A 67 9.04 1.39 14.66
C VAL A 67 8.08 1.12 13.52
N ARG A 68 7.03 1.94 13.36
CA ARG A 68 6.11 1.86 12.21
C ARG A 68 6.83 2.08 10.89
N PHE A 69 7.65 3.13 10.83
CA PHE A 69 8.46 3.45 9.66
C PHE A 69 9.45 2.32 9.35
N GLY A 70 10.19 1.85 10.36
CA GLY A 70 11.16 0.76 10.19
C GLY A 70 10.52 -0.53 9.68
N THR A 71 9.39 -0.93 10.25
CA THR A 71 8.64 -2.13 9.78
C THR A 71 8.14 -1.96 8.35
N ALA A 72 7.55 -0.81 8.02
CA ALA A 72 7.08 -0.54 6.66
C ALA A 72 8.26 -0.56 5.66
N PHE A 73 9.38 0.04 6.01
CA PHE A 73 10.59 0.03 5.19
C PHE A 73 11.10 -1.38 4.94
N ILE A 74 11.28 -2.19 6.00
CA ILE A 74 11.81 -3.56 5.87
C ILE A 74 10.92 -4.42 4.97
N ILE A 75 9.60 -4.33 5.12
CA ILE A 75 8.66 -5.12 4.30
C ILE A 75 8.75 -4.72 2.82
N ASN A 76 8.72 -3.42 2.51
CA ASN A 76 8.82 -2.94 1.13
C ASN A 76 10.20 -3.27 0.53
N PHE A 77 11.26 -3.07 1.30
CA PHE A 77 12.62 -3.34 0.86
C PHE A 77 12.84 -4.83 0.57
N ALA A 78 12.33 -5.72 1.44
CA ALA A 78 12.37 -7.16 1.21
C ALA A 78 11.59 -7.55 -0.05
N TYR A 79 10.37 -7.05 -0.21
CA TYR A 79 9.54 -7.34 -1.39
C TYR A 79 10.23 -6.90 -2.70
N LEU A 80 10.70 -5.66 -2.76
CA LEU A 80 11.37 -5.13 -3.95
C LEU A 80 12.71 -5.82 -4.22
N SER A 81 13.44 -6.21 -3.17
CA SER A 81 14.68 -6.97 -3.32
C SER A 81 14.42 -8.38 -3.88
N ILE A 82 13.36 -9.04 -3.42
CA ILE A 82 12.91 -10.33 -3.97
C ILE A 82 12.52 -10.18 -5.44
N GLN A 83 11.78 -9.13 -5.80
CA GLN A 83 11.45 -8.88 -7.20
C GLN A 83 12.70 -8.67 -8.06
N MET A 84 13.67 -7.87 -7.60
CA MET A 84 14.94 -7.69 -8.33
C MET A 84 15.71 -9.00 -8.52
N PHE A 85 15.63 -9.92 -7.57
CA PHE A 85 16.24 -11.24 -7.69
C PHE A 85 15.62 -12.06 -8.83
N PHE A 86 14.29 -12.05 -8.97
CA PHE A 86 13.59 -12.78 -10.04
C PHE A 86 13.75 -12.16 -11.44
N VAL A 87 14.15 -10.89 -11.53
CA VAL A 87 14.36 -10.18 -12.80
C VAL A 87 15.86 -10.09 -13.17
N ASP A 88 16.73 -10.86 -12.48
CA ASP A 88 18.19 -10.88 -12.64
C ASP A 88 18.88 -9.51 -12.55
N SER A 89 18.19 -8.48 -12.04
CA SER A 89 18.72 -7.11 -11.96
C SER A 89 19.48 -6.82 -10.66
N TYR A 90 19.54 -7.81 -9.75
CA TYR A 90 20.20 -7.73 -8.44
C TYR A 90 21.72 -7.55 -8.52
N VAL A 91 22.34 -7.83 -9.67
CA VAL A 91 23.79 -7.69 -9.90
C VAL A 91 24.18 -6.21 -10.09
N ASN A 92 23.21 -5.32 -10.34
CA ASN A 92 23.46 -3.92 -10.59
C ASN A 92 23.32 -3.08 -9.30
N TYR A 93 24.45 -2.55 -8.81
CA TYR A 93 24.52 -1.66 -7.64
C TYR A 93 23.57 -0.46 -7.74
N THR A 94 23.38 0.09 -8.93
CA THR A 94 22.45 1.20 -9.18
C THR A 94 21.00 0.77 -8.92
N SER A 95 20.61 -0.44 -9.31
CA SER A 95 19.26 -0.98 -9.07
C SER A 95 18.99 -1.18 -7.58
N PHE A 96 20.01 -1.59 -6.81
CA PHE A 96 19.92 -1.75 -5.36
C PHE A 96 19.68 -0.41 -4.63
N ILE A 97 20.45 0.64 -4.99
CA ILE A 97 20.25 1.99 -4.41
C ILE A 97 18.87 2.53 -4.76
N VAL A 98 18.46 2.44 -6.03
CA VAL A 98 17.15 2.92 -6.49
C VAL A 98 16.03 2.19 -5.73
N THR A 99 16.16 0.88 -5.53
CA THR A 99 15.20 0.11 -4.75
C THR A 99 15.14 0.54 -3.29
N GLY A 100 16.28 0.82 -2.65
CA GLY A 100 16.32 1.40 -1.31
C GLY A 100 15.55 2.73 -1.24
N GLY A 101 15.76 3.61 -2.23
CA GLY A 101 15.04 4.88 -2.34
C GLY A 101 13.53 4.71 -2.50
N VAL A 102 13.10 3.79 -3.37
CA VAL A 102 11.68 3.48 -3.58
C VAL A 102 11.06 2.88 -2.31
N ALA A 103 11.78 2.00 -1.60
CA ALA A 103 11.30 1.42 -0.34
C ALA A 103 11.11 2.48 0.75
N ILE A 104 12.00 3.48 0.84
CA ILE A 104 11.85 4.62 1.76
C ILE A 104 10.60 5.43 1.40
N LEU A 105 10.40 5.74 0.11
CA LEU A 105 9.22 6.48 -0.35
C LEU A 105 7.93 5.74 0.00
N MET A 106 7.88 4.43 -0.25
CA MET A 106 6.72 3.61 0.09
C MET A 106 6.47 3.54 1.61
N ALA A 107 7.54 3.44 2.41
CA ALA A 107 7.42 3.47 3.86
C ALA A 107 6.82 4.80 4.38
N LEU A 108 7.18 5.93 3.74
CA LEU A 108 6.58 7.24 4.06
C LEU A 108 5.09 7.29 3.71
N LEU A 109 4.70 6.75 2.55
CA LEU A 109 3.28 6.66 2.14
C LEU A 109 2.47 5.78 3.10
N MET A 110 3.03 4.63 3.50
CA MET A 110 2.44 3.75 4.50
C MET A 110 2.30 4.45 5.85
N LEU A 111 3.31 5.20 6.29
CA LEU A 111 3.24 5.99 7.53
C LEU A 111 2.10 7.02 7.49
N TRP A 112 1.91 7.67 6.34
CA TRP A 112 0.84 8.63 6.14
C TRP A 112 -0.55 7.97 6.19
N LEU A 113 -0.68 6.79 5.58
CA LEU A 113 -1.89 5.95 5.68
C LEU A 113 -2.19 5.55 7.14
N MET A 114 -1.17 5.08 7.87
CA MET A 114 -1.32 4.74 9.30
C MET A 114 -1.82 5.92 10.12
N TYR A 115 -1.29 7.12 9.89
CA TYR A 115 -1.72 8.32 10.57
C TYR A 115 -3.18 8.68 10.24
N SER A 116 -3.57 8.53 8.97
CA SER A 116 -4.96 8.71 8.54
C SER A 116 -5.91 7.74 9.26
N PHE A 117 -5.51 6.48 9.40
CA PHE A 117 -6.27 5.49 10.15
C PHE A 117 -6.41 5.90 11.62
N GLU A 118 -5.32 6.23 12.31
CA GLU A 118 -5.39 6.66 13.71
C GLU A 118 -6.32 7.86 13.92
N LYS A 119 -6.26 8.85 13.03
CA LYS A 119 -7.15 10.01 13.06
C LYS A 119 -8.61 9.62 12.86
N ALA A 120 -8.89 8.59 12.06
CA ALA A 120 -10.23 8.06 11.86
C ALA A 120 -10.73 7.22 13.06
N TYR A 121 -9.85 6.50 13.75
CA TYR A 121 -10.20 5.63 14.89
C TYR A 121 -10.29 6.36 16.25
N LYS A 122 -9.62 7.50 16.44
CA LYS A 122 -9.66 8.29 17.69
C LYS A 122 -10.87 9.22 17.83
N LYS A 123 -11.97 8.97 17.13
CA LYS A 123 -13.23 9.74 17.27
C LYS A 123 -14.33 8.93 17.89
#